data_AF-A0A4V6KX40-F1
#
_entry.id   AF-A0A4V6KX40-F1
#
_cell.length_a   1.000
_cell.length_b   1.000
_cell.length_c   1.000
_cell.angle_alpha   90.00
_cell.angle_beta   90.00
_cell.angle_gamma   90.00
#
_symmetry.space_group_name_H-M   'P 1'
#
loop_
_entity.id
_entity.type
_entity.pdbx_description
1 polymer ?
#
loop_
_entity_poly.entity_id
_entity_poly.type
_entity_poly.pdbx_seq_one_letter_code
_entity_poly.pdbx_strand_id
1 'polypeptide(L)'
;METLASLYNDHLATLQQRAREVLERNNLDALLIHSGELQRVFLDDHSYPFKVNANFKAWVPVTSVPNCWLWVDGVNKPKLWFYSPVDYCIALNRYPTASGPNPLNCCR
;
A
#
# COMPACT_ATOMS: atom_id res chain seq x y z
N MET A 1 3.83 19.94 20.71
CA MET A 1 4.20 18.52 20.63
C MET A 1 3.65 18.01 19.31
N GLU A 2 4.50 17.61 18.37
CA GLU A 2 4.06 17.15 17.06
C GLU A 2 3.36 15.79 17.19
N THR A 3 2.26 15.61 16.47
CA THR A 3 1.51 14.34 16.47
C THR A 3 2.10 13.40 15.41
N LEU A 4 1.93 12.10 15.59
CA LEU A 4 2.34 11.11 14.59
C LEU A 4 1.71 11.39 13.21
N ALA A 5 0.48 11.90 13.18
CA ALA A 5 -0.18 12.29 11.94
C ALA A 5 0.52 13.46 11.22
N SER A 6 1.01 14.46 11.97
CA SER A 6 1.78 15.57 11.40
C SER A 6 3.09 15.08 10.80
N LEU A 7 3.85 14.30 11.58
CA LEU A 7 5.12 13.71 11.14
C LEU A 7 4.94 12.80 9.92
N TYR A 8 3.82 12.09 9.85
CA TYR A 8 3.50 11.23 8.71
C TYR A 8 3.21 12.04 7.44
N ASN A 9 2.60 13.21 7.54
CA ASN A 9 2.41 14.10 6.39
C ASN A 9 3.76 14.59 5.85
N ASP A 10 4.69 14.98 6.73
CA ASP A 10 6.04 15.42 6.34
C ASP A 10 6.86 14.29 5.71
N HIS A 11 6.70 13.08 6.24
CA HIS A 11 7.26 11.85 5.68
C HIS A 11 6.75 11.60 4.25
N LEU A 12 5.43 11.68 4.03
CA LEU A 12 4.84 11.52 2.70
C LEU A 12 5.30 12.60 1.71
N ALA A 13 5.43 13.86 2.15
CA ALA A 13 5.93 14.94 1.33
C ALA A 13 7.38 14.67 0.87
N THR A 14 8.22 14.19 1.79
CA THR A 14 9.60 13.81 1.50
C THR A 14 9.68 12.65 0.50
N LEU A 15 8.85 11.63 0.66
CA LEU A 15 8.82 10.49 -0.27
C LEU A 15 8.30 10.89 -1.66
N GLN A 16 7.26 11.72 -1.74
CA GLN A 16 6.75 12.25 -3.01
C GLN A 16 7.83 13.03 -3.78
N GLN A 17 8.57 13.91 -3.10
CA GLN A 17 9.67 14.65 -3.72
C GLN A 17 10.73 13.70 -4.30
N ARG A 18 11.17 12.71 -3.51
CA ARG A 18 12.16 11.72 -3.95
C ARG A 18 11.66 10.90 -5.13
N ALA A 19 10.39 10.49 -5.11
CA ALA A 19 9.78 9.75 -6.21
C ALA A 19 9.77 10.59 -7.49
N ARG A 20 9.36 11.87 -7.41
CA ARG A 20 9.36 12.78 -8.56
C ARG A 20 10.75 12.93 -9.18
N GLU A 21 11.77 13.19 -8.36
CA GLU A 21 13.15 13.34 -8.85
C GLU A 21 13.64 12.09 -9.59
N VAL A 22 13.33 10.89 -9.08
CA VAL A 22 13.72 9.63 -9.73
C VAL A 22 12.92 9.38 -11.00
N LEU A 23 11.62 9.67 -11.00
CA LEU A 23 10.76 9.50 -12.19
C LEU A 23 11.20 10.42 -13.33
N GLU A 24 11.47 11.69 -13.04
CA GLU A 24 11.98 12.66 -14.03
C GLU A 24 13.34 12.24 -14.58
N ARG A 25 14.27 11.80 -13.71
CA ARG A 25 15.60 11.33 -14.13
C ARG A 25 15.56 10.11 -15.05
N ASN A 26 14.54 9.26 -14.92
CA ASN A 26 14.42 8.02 -15.68
C ASN A 26 13.35 8.09 -16.79
N ASN A 27 12.73 9.26 -16.98
CA ASN A 27 11.69 9.48 -17.98
C ASN A 27 10.52 8.47 -17.86
N LEU A 28 10.05 8.26 -16.62
CA LEU A 28 8.96 7.35 -16.26
C LEU A 28 7.75 8.14 -15.72
N ASP A 29 6.55 7.65 -15.97
CA ASP A 29 5.31 8.33 -15.53
C ASP A 29 5.00 8.10 -14.04
N ALA A 30 5.25 6.90 -13.53
CA ALA A 30 4.91 6.53 -12.16
C ALA A 30 5.66 5.27 -11.68
N LEU A 31 5.64 5.09 -10.36
CA LEU A 31 6.02 3.87 -9.67
C LEU A 31 4.76 3.09 -9.27
N LEU A 32 4.71 1.81 -9.65
CA LEU A 32 3.73 0.86 -9.16
C LEU A 32 4.41 -0.08 -8.16
N ILE A 33 4.09 0.06 -6.87
CA ILE A 33 4.75 -0.63 -5.78
C ILE A 33 3.81 -1.70 -5.22
N HIS A 34 4.20 -2.96 -5.36
CA HIS A 34 3.44 -4.11 -4.87
C HIS A 34 3.79 -4.44 -3.41
N SER A 35 2.79 -4.73 -2.57
CA SER A 35 3.01 -5.16 -1.18
C SER A 35 3.59 -6.57 -1.08
N GLY A 36 3.36 -7.41 -2.09
CA GLY A 36 3.83 -8.79 -2.17
C GLY A 36 2.69 -9.80 -2.06
N GLU A 37 3.04 -11.07 -2.22
CA GLU A 37 2.12 -12.21 -2.26
C GLU A 37 2.47 -13.26 -1.22
N LEU A 38 1.49 -14.10 -0.88
CA LEU A 38 1.72 -15.28 -0.06
C LEU A 38 2.51 -16.32 -0.86
N GLN A 39 3.66 -16.73 -0.31
CA GLN A 39 4.47 -17.79 -0.89
C GLN A 39 3.99 -19.14 -0.35
N ARG A 40 3.62 -20.07 -1.24
CA ARG A 40 3.17 -21.42 -0.86
C ARG A 40 4.35 -22.34 -0.54
N VAL A 41 4.12 -23.27 0.38
CA VAL A 41 5.05 -24.37 0.64
C VAL A 41 4.97 -25.37 -0.53
N PHE A 42 6.12 -25.94 -0.91
CA PHE A 42 6.18 -26.85 -2.05
C PHE A 42 5.29 -28.09 -1.82
N LEU A 43 4.36 -28.34 -2.76
CA LEU A 43 3.38 -29.43 -2.71
C LEU A 43 2.42 -29.41 -1.52
N ASP A 44 2.20 -28.25 -0.91
CA ASP A 44 1.28 -28.05 0.22
C ASP A 44 0.33 -26.86 -0.09
N ASP A 45 -0.82 -26.82 0.56
CA ASP A 45 -1.75 -25.68 0.50
C ASP A 45 -1.43 -24.60 1.56
N HIS A 46 -0.54 -24.91 2.50
CA HIS A 46 0.01 -23.95 3.45
C HIS A 46 0.91 -22.89 2.81
N SER A 47 0.95 -21.72 3.46
CA SER A 47 1.79 -20.58 3.06
C SER A 47 2.82 -20.22 4.12
N TYR A 48 3.98 -19.74 3.68
CA TYR A 48 4.95 -19.11 4.56
C TYR A 48 4.38 -17.83 5.20
N PRO A 49 4.91 -17.39 6.35
CA PRO A 49 4.53 -16.12 6.93
C PRO A 49 4.77 -14.96 5.95
N PHE A 50 3.73 -14.17 5.71
CA PHE A 50 3.81 -13.02 4.81
C PHE A 50 4.90 -12.04 5.26
N LYS A 51 5.72 -11.58 4.30
CA LYS A 51 6.73 -10.53 4.49
C LYS A 51 6.47 -9.44 3.47
N VAL A 52 5.93 -8.31 3.94
CA VAL A 52 5.66 -7.15 3.10
C VAL A 52 6.94 -6.63 2.44
N ASN A 53 6.81 -6.21 1.19
CA ASN A 53 7.86 -5.53 0.46
C ASN A 53 8.32 -4.27 1.22
N ALA A 54 9.64 -4.14 1.42
CA ALA A 54 10.23 -2.99 2.10
C ALA A 54 9.89 -1.66 1.43
N ASN A 55 9.85 -1.65 0.09
CA ASN A 55 9.50 -0.45 -0.67
C ASN A 55 8.05 -0.04 -0.47
N PHE A 56 7.13 -0.99 -0.21
CA PHE A 56 5.72 -0.67 0.04
C PHE A 56 5.51 -0.11 1.44
N LYS A 57 6.02 -0.80 2.47
CA LYS A 57 5.86 -0.37 3.88
C LYS A 57 6.62 0.92 4.22
N ALA A 58 7.53 1.35 3.35
CA ALA A 58 8.17 2.66 3.47
C ALA A 58 7.15 3.80 3.32
N TRP A 59 6.09 3.61 2.53
CA TRP A 59 5.08 4.65 2.27
C TRP A 59 3.91 4.60 3.23
N VAL A 60 3.37 3.41 3.48
CA VAL A 60 2.16 3.20 4.27
C VAL A 60 2.39 2.15 5.35
N PRO A 61 1.87 2.32 6.57
CA PRO A 61 2.08 1.40 7.69
C PRO A 61 1.18 0.14 7.58
N VAL A 62 1.09 -0.46 6.39
CA VAL A 62 0.35 -1.69 6.12
C VAL A 62 1.36 -2.82 5.93
N THR A 63 1.45 -3.72 6.91
CA THR A 63 2.51 -4.74 6.97
C THR A 63 2.02 -6.19 6.89
N SER A 64 0.73 -6.42 7.11
CA SER A 64 0.12 -7.76 7.20
C SER A 64 -0.77 -8.13 6.01
N VAL A 65 -1.02 -7.20 5.08
CA VAL A 65 -1.98 -7.39 3.99
C VAL A 65 -1.25 -7.61 2.66
N PRO A 66 -1.32 -8.82 2.06
CA PRO A 66 -0.76 -9.09 0.74
C PRO A 66 -1.62 -8.44 -0.36
N ASN A 67 -1.15 -8.51 -1.61
CA ASN A 67 -1.89 -8.14 -2.83
C ASN A 67 -2.36 -6.68 -2.86
N CYS A 68 -1.70 -5.78 -2.12
CA CYS A 68 -1.97 -4.36 -2.18
C CYS A 68 -1.04 -3.69 -3.18
N TRP A 69 -1.55 -2.65 -3.83
CA TRP A 69 -0.79 -1.89 -4.82
C TRP A 69 -0.80 -0.41 -4.47
N LEU A 70 0.36 0.22 -4.57
CA LEU A 70 0.53 1.66 -4.39
C LEU A 70 1.01 2.28 -5.70
N TRP A 71 0.25 3.25 -6.21
CA TRP A 71 0.64 4.06 -7.35
C TRP A 71 1.12 5.43 -6.89
N VAL A 72 2.31 5.80 -7.36
CA VAL A 72 3.00 7.04 -6.99
C VAL A 72 3.55 7.70 -8.25
N ASP A 73 3.13 8.91 -8.56
CA ASP A 73 3.68 9.75 -9.64
C ASP A 73 4.55 10.91 -9.11
N GLY A 74 4.66 11.06 -7.79
CA GLY A 74 5.42 12.13 -7.16
C GLY A 74 4.74 13.51 -7.21
N VAL A 75 3.54 13.65 -7.79
CA VAL A 75 2.82 14.93 -7.93
C VAL A 75 1.43 14.84 -7.31
N ASN A 76 0.63 13.89 -7.77
CA ASN A 76 -0.73 13.70 -7.30
C ASN A 76 -0.74 12.87 -6.00
N LYS A 77 -1.89 12.88 -5.32
CA LYS A 77 -2.09 12.05 -4.13
C LYS A 77 -1.88 10.56 -4.48
N PRO A 78 -1.02 9.82 -3.77
CA PRO A 78 -0.81 8.40 -4.01
C PRO A 78 -2.12 7.60 -3.95
N LYS A 79 -2.27 6.64 -4.85
CA LYS A 79 -3.46 5.77 -4.90
C LYS A 79 -3.10 4.41 -4.31
N LEU A 80 -3.88 3.97 -3.32
CA LEU A 80 -3.72 2.68 -2.66
C LEU A 80 -4.90 1.79 -3.02
N TRP A 81 -4.63 0.68 -3.70
CA TRP A 81 -5.57 -0.44 -3.80
C TRP A 81 -5.30 -1.39 -2.64
N PHE A 82 -6.24 -1.38 -1.67
CA PHE A 82 -6.16 -2.19 -0.46
C PHE A 82 -6.92 -3.50 -0.65
N TYR A 83 -6.24 -4.63 -0.45
CA TYR A 83 -6.84 -5.94 -0.57
C TYR A 83 -7.72 -6.25 0.65
N SER A 84 -9.04 -6.27 0.44
CA SER A 84 -10.03 -6.68 1.44
C SER A 84 -11.05 -7.61 0.79
N PRO A 85 -10.74 -8.93 0.71
CA PRO A 85 -11.65 -9.90 0.13
C PRO A 85 -12.88 -10.05 1.03
N VAL A 86 -14.05 -10.21 0.42
CA VAL A 86 -15.30 -10.50 1.12
C VAL A 86 -15.58 -11.98 0.93
N ASP A 87 -15.20 -12.77 1.94
CA ASP A 87 -15.38 -14.22 1.97
C ASP A 87 -15.78 -14.63 3.40
N TYR A 88 -16.67 -15.61 3.54
CA TYR A 88 -17.06 -16.15 4.84
C TYR A 88 -15.90 -16.88 5.53
N CYS A 89 -14.93 -17.39 4.76
CA CYS A 89 -13.77 -18.12 5.29
C CYS A 89 -12.73 -17.22 5.95
N ILE A 90 -12.74 -15.90 5.66
CA ILE A 90 -11.66 -14.98 6.03
C ILE A 90 -12.22 -13.85 6.89
N ALA A 91 -11.54 -13.55 7.99
CA ALA A 91 -11.87 -12.38 8.78
C ALA A 91 -11.66 -11.10 7.96
N LEU A 92 -12.72 -10.29 7.83
CA LEU A 92 -12.68 -9.04 7.08
C LEU A 92 -11.67 -8.07 7.67
N ASN A 93 -10.67 -7.68 6.87
CA ASN A 93 -9.83 -6.53 7.17
C ASN A 93 -10.66 -5.27 6.97
N ARG A 94 -10.95 -4.56 8.07
CA ARG A 94 -11.58 -3.24 8.00
C ARG A 94 -10.68 -2.31 7.19
N TYR A 95 -11.27 -1.59 6.24
CA TYR A 95 -10.56 -0.55 5.51
C TYR A 95 -9.91 0.43 6.50
N PRO A 96 -8.68 0.88 6.26
CA PRO A 96 -8.06 1.92 7.08
C PRO A 96 -8.86 3.21 6.94
N THR A 97 -9.71 3.49 7.93
CA THR A 97 -10.51 4.72 7.97
C THR A 97 -9.65 5.89 8.39
N ALA A 98 -9.17 6.66 7.41
CA ALA A 98 -8.91 8.09 7.57
C ALA A 98 -10.12 8.83 6.96
N SER A 99 -11.11 9.17 7.80
CA SER A 99 -12.28 10.03 7.51
C SER A 99 -12.58 10.26 6.01
N GLY A 100 -13.27 9.31 5.37
CA GLY A 100 -13.69 9.38 3.98
C GLY A 100 -14.80 8.36 3.71
N PRO A 101 -15.71 8.60 2.73
CA PRO A 101 -16.97 7.89 2.65
C PRO A 101 -16.80 6.43 2.24
N ASN A 102 -17.73 5.64 2.75
CA ASN A 102 -17.87 4.19 2.64
C ASN A 102 -17.51 3.62 1.24
N PRO A 103 -16.56 2.68 1.11
CA PRO A 103 -16.04 2.20 -0.17
C PRO A 103 -16.87 1.09 -0.84
N LEU A 104 -18.19 1.01 -0.56
CA LEU A 104 -19.09 0.05 -1.21
C LEU A 104 -19.14 0.16 -2.75
N ASN A 105 -18.43 1.11 -3.35
CA ASN A 105 -18.31 1.30 -4.81
C ASN A 105 -16.95 0.91 -5.42
N CYS A 106 -16.00 0.31 -4.68
CA CYS A 106 -14.72 -0.11 -5.29
C CYS A 106 -14.78 -1.46 -6.05
N CYS A 107 -15.92 -2.16 -5.99
CA CYS A 107 -16.16 -3.43 -6.70
C CYS A 107 -17.36 -3.34 -7.68
N ARG A 108 -17.47 -2.25 -8.43
CA ARG A 108 -18.24 -2.21 -9.68
C ARG A 108 -17.43 -1.58 -10.80
#